data_AF-A0A2P8G449-F1
#
_entry.id   AF-A0A2P8G449-F1
#
_cell.length_a   1.000
_cell.length_b   1.000
_cell.length_c   1.000
_cell.angle_alpha   90.00
_cell.angle_beta   90.00
_cell.angle_gamma   90.00
#
_symmetry.space_group_name_H-M   'P 1'
#
loop_
_entity.id
_entity.type
_entity.pdbx_description
1 polymer ?
#
loop_
_entity_poly.entity_id
_entity_poly.type
_entity_poly.pdbx_seq_one_letter_code
_entity_poly.pdbx_strand_id
1 'polypeptide(L)' 'MELVKKVIVPTSTTFTLTLPKEMIGKEIEVVASEVKAPRILSELEKQQRMEAIEAIFKDSRVDLRNFKFDRDEANNYGD' A
#
# COMPACT_ATOMS: atom_id res chain seq x y z
N MET A 1 -12.91 8.23 -14.99
CA MET A 1 -13.23 9.27 -13.99
C MET A 1 -12.65 8.78 -12.67
N GLU A 2 -11.60 9.44 -12.19
CA GLU A 2 -10.90 9.06 -10.96
C GLU A 2 -11.78 9.29 -9.74
N LEU A 3 -11.87 8.29 -8.87
CA LEU A 3 -12.50 8.41 -7.55
C LEU A 3 -11.61 9.30 -6.66
N VAL A 4 -12.02 10.55 -6.48
CA VAL A 4 -11.37 11.52 -5.59
C VAL A 4 -11.63 11.11 -4.14
N LYS A 5 -10.77 10.27 -3.59
CA LYS A 5 -10.74 9.99 -2.14
C LYS A 5 -10.35 11.28 -1.42
N LYS A 6 -11.24 11.79 -0.56
CA LYS A 6 -10.95 12.94 0.30
C LYS A 6 -10.68 12.47 1.73
N VAL A 7 -9.47 12.73 2.23
CA VAL A 7 -9.14 12.54 3.65
C VAL A 7 -9.32 13.87 4.36
N ILE A 8 -10.11 13.87 5.44
CA ILE A 8 -10.41 15.06 6.24
C ILE A 8 -10.08 14.79 7.71
N VAL A 9 -9.63 15.82 8.41
CA VAL A 9 -9.44 15.80 9.87
C VAL A 9 -10.46 16.76 10.47
N PRO A 10 -11.58 16.27 11.04
CA PRO A 10 -12.59 17.15 11.61
C PRO A 10 -12.06 17.82 12.89
N THR A 11 -12.17 19.14 12.97
CA THR A 11 -11.81 19.95 14.15
C THR A 11 -13.01 20.30 15.03
N SER A 12 -14.21 19.88 14.60
CA SER A 12 -15.49 20.13 15.24
C SER A 12 -16.34 18.87 15.22
N THR A 13 -17.35 18.82 16.09
CA THR A 13 -18.32 17.70 16.17
C THR A 13 -19.20 17.59 14.92
N THR A 14 -19.29 18.65 14.13
CA THR A 14 -20.06 18.70 12.89
C THR A 14 -19.14 18.97 11.70
N PHE A 15 -19.34 18.22 10.61
CA PHE A 15 -18.66 18.43 9.32
C PHE A 15 -19.69 18.42 8.18
N THR A 16 -19.59 19.39 7.27
CA THR A 16 -20.47 19.50 6.09
C THR A 16 -19.68 19.20 4.82
N LEU A 17 -20.11 18.20 4.06
CA LEU A 17 -19.51 17.84 2.76
C LEU A 17 -20.36 18.40 1.61
N THR A 18 -19.75 19.19 0.73
CA THR A 18 -20.38 19.58 -0.53
C THR A 18 -20.17 18.50 -1.58
N LEU A 19 -21.26 17.98 -2.11
CA LEU A 19 -21.23 16.96 -3.16
C LEU A 19 -21.01 17.58 -4.54
N PRO A 20 -20.23 16.94 -5.42
CA PRO A 20 -20.16 17.31 -6.83
C PRO A 20 -21.52 17.21 -7.53
N LYS A 21 -21.76 18.06 -8.55
CA LYS A 21 -23.06 18.14 -9.24
C LYS A 21 -23.46 16.81 -9.87
N GLU A 22 -22.49 16.03 -10.31
CA GLU A 22 -22.64 14.72 -10.92
C GLU A 22 -23.13 13.61 -9.95
N MET A 23 -23.15 13.89 -8.64
CA MET A 23 -23.65 12.97 -7.61
C MET A 23 -25.10 13.28 -7.18
N ILE A 24 -25.70 14.37 -7.67
CA ILE A 24 -27.08 14.74 -7.34
C ILE A 24 -28.05 13.67 -7.91
N GLY A 25 -28.97 13.18 -7.07
CA GLY A 25 -29.97 12.18 -7.44
C GLY A 25 -29.48 10.73 -7.45
N LYS A 26 -28.24 10.48 -7.03
CA LYS A 26 -27.67 9.13 -6.88
C LYS A 26 -27.67 8.72 -5.41
N GLU A 27 -27.66 7.41 -5.18
CA GLU A 27 -27.39 6.85 -3.86
C GLU A 27 -25.90 7.04 -3.52
N ILE A 28 -25.62 7.45 -2.29
CA ILE A 28 -24.27 7.78 -1.83
C ILE A 28 -24.02 7.04 -0.52
N GLU A 29 -22.94 6.27 -0.48
CA GLU A 29 -22.41 5.67 0.74
C GLU A 29 -21.29 6.54 1.31
N VAL A 30 -21.34 6.82 2.62
CA VAL A 30 -20.30 7.56 3.34
C VAL A 30 -19.67 6.62 4.37
N VAL A 31 -18.40 6.28 4.16
CA VAL A 31 -17.63 5.45 5.09
C VAL A 31 -16.64 6.32 5.86
N ALA A 32 -16.73 6.30 7.18
CA ALA A 32 -15.79 6.96 8.08
C ALA A 32 -14.97 5.91 8.83
N SER A 33 -13.65 6.03 8.77
CA SER A 33 -12.72 5.21 9.55
C SER A 33 -11.55 6.04 10.04
N GLU A 34 -10.98 5.63 11.17
CA GLU A 34 -9.74 6.22 11.67
C GLU A 34 -8.64 5.95 10.64
N VAL A 35 -8.13 7.00 9.99
CA VAL A 35 -6.95 6.90 9.15
C VAL A 35 -5.74 6.89 10.06
N LYS A 36 -5.32 5.70 10.48
CA LYS A 36 -3.99 5.53 11.08
C LYS A 36 -2.99 5.91 10.01
N ALA A 37 -2.24 7.00 10.22
CA ALA A 37 -1.11 7.31 9.36
C ALA A 37 -0.25 6.04 9.25
N PRO A 38 0.22 5.66 8.04
CA PRO A 38 1.18 4.59 7.94
C PRO A 38 2.33 4.95 8.88
N ARG A 39 2.59 4.09 9.88
CA ARG A 39 3.68 4.30 10.82
C ARG A 39 4.95 4.43 9.99
N ILE A 40 5.53 5.63 9.96
CA ILE A 40 6.85 5.83 9.37
C ILE A 40 7.82 5.11 10.29
N LEU A 41 8.35 3.99 9.83
CA LEU A 41 9.38 3.26 10.56
C LEU A 41 10.65 4.10 10.56
N SER A 42 11.25 4.25 11.73
CA SER A 42 12.61 4.74 11.85
C SER A 42 13.58 3.80 11.12
N GLU A 43 14.76 4.31 10.76
CA GLU A 43 15.82 3.49 10.15
C GLU A 43 16.21 2.30 11.04
N LEU A 44 16.22 2.50 12.37
CA LEU A 44 16.48 1.43 13.33
C LEU A 44 15.41 0.33 13.26
N GLU A 45 14.13 0.69 13.19
CA GLU A 45 13.04 -0.29 13.06
C GLU A 45 13.06 -1.02 11.72
N LYS A 46 13.44 -0.33 10.64
CA LYS A 46 13.62 -0.97 9.33
C LYS A 46 14.74 -2.01 9.40
N GLN A 47 15.88 -1.66 9.99
CA GLN A 47 17.01 -2.55 10.16
C GLN A 47 16.64 -3.79 10.99
N GLN A 48 15.97 -3.60 12.13
CA GLN A 48 15.49 -4.69 12.97
C GLN A 48 14.50 -5.62 12.25
N ARG A 49 13.61 -5.07 11.41
CA ARG A 49 12.69 -5.88 10.60
C ARG A 49 13.44 -6.67 9.53
N MET A 50 14.44 -6.07 8.88
CA MET A 50 15.27 -6.78 7.92
C MET A 50 15.99 -7.93 8.59
N GLU A 51 16.65 -7.70 9.72
CA GLU A 51 17.32 -8.75 10.50
C GLU A 51 16.36 -9.87 10.93
N ALA A 52 15.14 -9.53 11.34
CA ALA A 52 14.11 -10.51 11.67
C ALA A 52 13.72 -11.36 10.45
N ILE A 53 13.51 -10.73 9.29
CA ILE A 53 13.24 -11.43 8.03
C ILE A 53 14.42 -12.35 7.69
N GLU A 54 15.66 -11.87 7.80
CA GLU A 54 16.85 -12.67 7.54
C GLU A 54 16.93 -13.90 8.45
N ALA A 55 16.65 -13.73 9.74
CA ALA A 55 16.65 -14.80 10.71
C ALA A 55 15.56 -15.83 10.44
N ILE A 56 14.33 -15.40 10.13
CA ILE A 56 13.19 -16.29 9.84
C ILE A 56 13.50 -17.17 8.62
N PHE A 57 14.06 -16.58 7.56
CA PHE A 57 14.26 -17.29 6.30
C PHE A 57 15.64 -17.93 6.17
N LYS A 58 16.52 -17.80 7.17
CA LYS A 58 17.93 -18.25 7.09
C LYS A 58 18.07 -19.67 6.55
N ASP A 59 17.24 -20.59 7.03
CA ASP A 59 17.31 -22.01 6.68
C ASP A 59 16.48 -22.37 5.43
N SER A 60 15.73 -21.41 4.88
CA SER A 60 14.91 -21.56 3.68
C SER A 60 15.48 -20.81 2.46
N ARG A 61 16.72 -20.29 2.57
CA ARG A 61 17.39 -19.60 1.47
C ARG A 61 17.97 -20.61 0.49
N VAL A 62 17.68 -20.41 -0.79
CA VAL A 62 18.37 -21.11 -1.90
C VAL A 62 19.60 -20.30 -2.28
N ASP A 63 20.73 -20.97 -2.52
CA ASP A 63 21.95 -20.31 -2.99
C ASP A 63 21.81 -19.94 -4.48
N LEU A 64 21.67 -18.65 -4.74
CA LEU A 64 21.52 -18.10 -6.09
C LEU A 64 22.79 -17.37 -6.58
N ARG A 65 23.95 -17.54 -5.91
CA ARG A 65 25.18 -16.80 -6.28
C ARG A 65 25.66 -17.06 -7.71
N ASN A 66 25.36 -18.24 -8.24
CA ASN A 66 25.67 -18.62 -9.63
C ASN A 66 24.45 -18.54 -10.55
N PHE A 67 23.30 -18.08 -10.05
CA PHE A 67 22.10 -17.91 -10.83
C PHE A 67 22.03 -16.47 -11.35
N LYS A 68 21.98 -16.30 -12.67
CA LYS A 68 21.71 -15.03 -13.30
C LYS A 68 20.27 -15.04 -13.79
N PHE A 69 19.41 -14.26 -13.15
CA PHE A 69 18.05 -14.06 -13.64
C PHE A 69 18.11 -13.34 -14.99
N ASP A 70 17.71 -14.03 -16.06
CA ASP A 70 17.54 -13.45 -17.38
C ASP A 70 16.08 -13.03 -17.56
N ARG A 71 15.84 -11.72 -17.57
CA ARG A 71 14.49 -11.17 -17.73
C ARG A 71 13.91 -11.47 -19.11
N ASP A 72 14.77 -11.64 -20.11
CA ASP A 72 14.34 -11.85 -21.50
C ASP A 72 13.94 -13.31 -21.73
N GLU A 73 14.45 -14.26 -20.93
CA GLU A 73 13.99 -15.66 -20.88
C GLU A 73 12.52 -15.75 -20.43
N ALA A 74 12.14 -14.98 -19.41
CA ALA A 74 10.77 -15.00 -18.86
C ALA A 74 9.70 -14.37 -19.79
N ASN A 75 10.12 -13.63 -20.83
CA ASN A 75 9.23 -13.00 -21.81
C ASN A 75 9.38 -13.60 -23.22
N ASN A 76 10.14 -14.68 -23.38
CA ASN A 76 10.25 -15.37 -24.66
C ASN A 76 9.11 -16.40 -24.79
N TYR A 77 8.04 -16.01 -25.49
CA TYR A 77 6.86 -16.85 -25.76
C TYR A 77 6.91 -17.57 -27.12
N GLY A 78 8.09 -17.79 -27.72
CA GLY A 78 8.24 -18.68 -28.89
C GLY A 78 8.68 -20.07 -28.43
N ASP A 79 8.06 -21.19 -28.80
CA ASP A 79 7.16 -21.49 -29.93
C ASP A 79 5.71 -21.85 -29.53
#